data_AF-A0A964HHW7-F1
#
_entry.id   AF-A0A964HHW7-F1
#
_cell.length_a   1.000
_cell.length_b   1.000
_cell.length_c   1.000
_cell.angle_alpha   90.00
_cell.angle_beta   90.00
_cell.angle_gamma   90.00
#
_symmetry.space_group_name_H-M   'P 1'
#
loop_
_entity.id
_entity.type
_entity.pdbx_description
1 polymer ?
#
loop_
_entity_poly.entity_id
_entity_poly.type
_entity_poly.pdbx_seq_one_letter_code
_entity_poly.pdbx_strand_id
1 'polypeptide(L)'
;MLKRWYDFLVHSIRGRVIAGVVVLHAVLMGLVVADMVDRQREFMQHQLSTQGLSLASTLAINAPSWLISNDVNGMDELVDSLKSSPNLQLALILDNRGKVRASTDPTLFNLVLDDTITRALLGDGDKHQLW
;
A
#
# COMPACT_ATOMS: atom_id res chain seq x y z
N MET A 1 -22.64 -43.84 -12.68
CA MET A 1 -23.39 -42.57 -12.72
C MET A 1 -22.74 -41.53 -13.64
N LEU A 2 -21.44 -41.25 -13.53
CA LEU A 2 -20.71 -40.28 -14.38
C LEU A 2 -20.87 -40.49 -15.90
N LYS A 3 -20.78 -41.74 -16.41
CA LYS A 3 -20.96 -42.05 -17.84
C LYS A 3 -22.33 -41.62 -18.37
N ARG A 4 -23.40 -41.86 -17.60
CA ARG A 4 -24.78 -41.51 -17.98
C ARG A 4 -25.00 -39.99 -18.05
N TRP A 5 -24.30 -39.23 -17.20
CA TRP A 5 -24.28 -37.76 -17.25
C TRP A 5 -23.49 -37.24 -18.46
N TYR A 6 -22.36 -37.87 -18.78
CA TYR A 6 -21.56 -37.52 -19.96
C TYR A 6 -22.31 -37.81 -21.27
N ASP A 7 -22.97 -38.97 -21.36
CA ASP A 7 -23.81 -39.32 -22.51
C ASP A 7 -25.01 -38.37 -22.65
N PHE A 8 -25.62 -37.94 -21.54
CA PHE A 8 -26.67 -36.93 -21.58
C PHE A 8 -26.14 -35.56 -22.02
N LEU A 9 -24.95 -35.14 -21.56
CA LEU A 9 -24.34 -33.86 -21.94
C LEU A 9 -23.88 -33.81 -23.40
N VAL A 10 -23.32 -34.91 -23.92
CA VAL A 10 -22.62 -34.91 -25.22
C VAL A 10 -23.49 -35.49 -26.33
N HIS A 11 -24.32 -36.51 -26.05
CA HIS A 11 -25.13 -37.20 -27.06
C HIS A 11 -26.49 -36.53 -27.28
N SER A 12 -27.12 -35.99 -26.23
CA SER A 12 -28.41 -35.28 -26.35
C SER A 12 -28.23 -33.85 -26.84
N ILE A 13 -29.05 -33.42 -27.81
CA ILE A 13 -29.06 -32.04 -28.34
C ILE A 13 -29.29 -31.02 -27.22
N ARG A 14 -30.19 -31.33 -26.26
CA ARG A 14 -30.46 -30.47 -25.10
C ARG A 14 -29.24 -30.33 -24.19
N GLY A 15 -28.50 -31.42 -23.99
CA GLY A 15 -27.27 -31.44 -23.19
C GLY A 15 -26.16 -30.59 -23.79
N ARG A 16 -25.96 -30.66 -25.11
CA ARG A 16 -24.97 -29.85 -25.82
C ARG A 16 -25.26 -28.35 -25.73
N VAL A 17 -26.53 -27.96 -25.82
CA VAL A 17 -26.94 -26.55 -25.66
C VAL A 17 -26.67 -26.07 -24.22
N ILE A 18 -27.08 -26.85 -23.21
CA ILE A 18 -26.84 -26.49 -21.80
C ILE A 18 -25.34 -26.38 -21.51
N ALA A 19 -24.54 -27.35 -21.98
CA ALA A 19 -23.10 -27.33 -21.80
C ALA A 19 -22.44 -26.11 -22.46
N GLY A 20 -22.86 -25.76 -23.67
CA GLY A 20 -22.39 -24.56 -24.37
C GLY A 20 -22.70 -23.28 -23.59
N VAL A 21 -23.93 -23.15 -23.08
CA VAL A 21 -24.33 -21.98 -22.26
C VAL A 21 -23.52 -21.91 -20.96
N VAL A 22 -23.33 -23.04 -20.26
CA VAL A 22 -22.56 -23.08 -19.02
C VAL A 22 -21.10 -22.72 -19.26
N VAL A 23 -20.47 -23.26 -20.31
CA VAL A 23 -19.07 -22.95 -20.66
C VAL A 23 -18.95 -21.48 -21.05
N LEU A 24 -19.84 -20.97 -21.89
CA LEU A 24 -19.85 -19.56 -22.28
C LEU A 24 -19.99 -18.67 -21.04
N HIS A 25 -20.92 -18.98 -20.16
CA HIS A 25 -21.14 -18.21 -18.94
C HIS A 25 -19.94 -18.28 -17.99
N ALA A 26 -19.33 -19.45 -17.82
CA ALA A 26 -18.13 -19.60 -17.01
C ALA A 26 -16.96 -18.79 -17.54
N VAL A 27 -16.77 -18.74 -18.87
CA VAL A 27 -15.76 -17.89 -19.51
C VAL A 27 -16.05 -16.42 -19.29
N LEU A 28 -17.31 -15.99 -19.49
CA LEU A 28 -17.71 -14.60 -19.26
C LEU A 28 -17.52 -14.18 -17.80
N MET A 29 -17.96 -14.98 -16.84
CA MET A 29 -17.77 -14.72 -15.41
C MET A 29 -16.28 -14.73 -15.04
N GLY A 30 -15.48 -15.62 -15.63
CA GLY A 30 -14.02 -15.63 -15.44
C GLY A 30 -13.37 -14.33 -15.87
N LEU A 31 -13.77 -13.77 -17.03
CA LEU A 31 -13.28 -12.47 -17.49
C LEU A 31 -13.71 -11.32 -16.57
N VAL A 32 -14.96 -11.32 -16.10
CA VAL A 32 -15.45 -10.30 -15.16
C VAL A 32 -14.69 -10.32 -13.84
N VAL A 33 -14.45 -11.51 -13.28
CA VAL A 33 -13.70 -11.65 -12.03
C VAL A 33 -12.25 -11.18 -12.22
N ALA A 34 -11.61 -11.49 -13.36
CA ALA A 34 -10.26 -11.03 -13.65
C ALA A 34 -10.17 -9.50 -13.69
N ASP A 35 -11.02 -8.83 -14.49
CA ASP A 35 -11.05 -7.35 -14.56
C ASP A 35 -11.35 -6.72 -13.19
N MET A 36 -12.29 -7.29 -12.44
CA MET A 36 -12.64 -6.80 -11.11
C MET A 36 -11.48 -6.91 -10.12
N VAL A 37 -10.73 -8.02 -10.12
CA VAL A 37 -9.57 -8.21 -9.24
C VAL A 37 -8.48 -7.20 -9.56
N ASP A 38 -8.22 -6.92 -10.84
CA ASP A 38 -7.21 -5.93 -11.23
C ASP A 38 -7.60 -4.51 -10.79
N ARG A 39 -8.86 -4.12 -11.00
CA ARG A 39 -9.37 -2.82 -10.49
C ARG A 39 -9.33 -2.71 -8.97
N GLN A 40 -9.67 -3.80 -8.26
CA GLN A 40 -9.59 -3.82 -6.80
C GLN A 40 -8.16 -3.64 -6.31
N ARG A 41 -7.18 -4.25 -6.98
CA ARG A 41 -5.75 -4.08 -6.65
C ARG A 41 -5.30 -2.64 -6.84
N GLU A 42 -5.62 -2.03 -7.97
CA GLU A 42 -5.29 -0.62 -8.24
C GLU A 42 -5.94 0.31 -7.21
N PHE A 43 -7.22 0.10 -6.90
CA PHE A 43 -7.93 0.88 -5.89
C PHE A 43 -7.28 0.75 -4.51
N MET A 44 -6.92 -0.47 -4.08
CA MET A 44 -6.26 -0.69 -2.79
C MET A 44 -4.88 -0.01 -2.74
N GLN A 45 -4.09 -0.09 -3.81
CA GLN A 45 -2.79 0.58 -3.88
C GLN A 45 -2.93 2.10 -3.77
N HIS A 46 -3.86 2.68 -4.52
CA HIS A 46 -4.13 4.12 -4.47
C HIS A 46 -4.59 4.54 -3.07
N GLN A 47 -5.47 3.76 -2.45
CA GLN A 47 -6.00 4.03 -1.12
C GLN A 47 -4.90 3.97 -0.04
N LEU A 48 -4.02 2.96 -0.08
CA LEU A 48 -2.88 2.86 0.83
C LEU A 48 -1.90 4.02 0.64
N SER A 49 -1.59 4.40 -0.60
CA SER A 49 -0.73 5.56 -0.89
C SER A 49 -1.34 6.85 -0.35
N THR A 50 -2.64 7.05 -0.53
CA THR A 50 -3.34 8.26 -0.06
C THR A 50 -3.36 8.34 1.46
N GLN A 51 -3.63 7.21 2.13
CA GLN A 51 -3.57 7.13 3.60
C GLN A 51 -2.16 7.37 4.13
N GLY A 52 -1.15 6.74 3.53
CA GLY A 52 0.25 6.94 3.89
C GLY A 52 0.69 8.40 3.76
N LEU A 53 0.30 9.07 2.68
CA LEU A 53 0.57 10.49 2.49
C LEU A 53 -0.12 11.37 3.53
N SER A 54 -1.37 11.07 3.89
CA SER A 54 -2.10 11.79 4.95
C SER A 54 -1.41 11.66 6.32
N LEU A 55 -0.96 10.45 6.66
CA LEU A 55 -0.21 10.19 7.88
C LEU A 55 1.13 10.93 7.88
N ALA A 56 1.88 10.86 6.78
CA ALA A 56 3.14 11.58 6.62
C ALA A 56 2.96 13.10 6.73
N SER A 57 1.90 13.65 6.15
CA SER A 57 1.54 15.07 6.27
C SER A 57 1.22 15.46 7.72
N THR A 58 0.47 14.61 8.43
CA THR A 58 0.16 14.81 9.85
C THR A 58 1.44 14.83 10.70
N LEU A 59 2.39 13.91 10.45
CA LEU A 59 3.70 13.95 11.09
C LEU A 59 4.46 15.23 10.75
N ALA A 60 4.54 15.60 9.47
CA ALA A 60 5.30 16.76 9.00
C ALA A 60 4.79 18.10 9.57
N ILE A 61 3.48 18.21 9.86
CA ILE A 61 2.90 19.41 10.48
C ILE A 61 3.23 19.49 11.97
N ASN A 62 3.28 18.36 12.68
CA ASN A 62 3.40 18.33 14.14
C ASN A 62 4.86 18.13 14.64
N ALA A 63 5.71 17.48 13.85
CA ALA A 63 7.10 17.17 14.20
C ALA A 63 8.08 18.37 14.31
N PRO A 64 7.94 19.50 13.57
CA PRO A 64 8.97 20.53 13.54
C PRO A 64 9.33 21.11 14.91
N SER A 65 8.35 21.31 15.79
CA SER A 65 8.57 21.83 17.14
C SER A 65 9.54 20.95 17.94
N TRP A 66 9.39 19.63 17.80
CA TRP A 66 10.18 18.63 18.53
C TRP A 66 11.51 18.33 17.85
N LEU A 67 11.56 18.47 16.52
CA LEU A 67 12.78 18.36 15.75
C LEU A 67 13.75 19.52 16.03
N ILE A 68 13.25 20.75 16.16
CA ILE A 68 14.05 21.94 16.48
C ILE A 68 14.56 21.90 17.93
N SER A 69 13.74 21.42 18.87
CA SER A 69 14.15 21.24 20.27
C SER A 69 15.04 20.01 20.47
N ASN A 70 15.23 19.18 19.44
CA ASN A 70 15.94 17.91 19.51
C ASN A 70 15.36 16.95 20.56
N ASP A 71 14.06 17.05 20.82
CA ASP A 71 13.34 16.21 21.77
C ASP A 71 12.95 14.88 21.10
N VAL A 72 13.85 13.92 21.22
CA VAL A 72 13.67 12.57 20.68
C VAL A 72 12.47 11.85 21.31
N ASN A 73 12.25 12.04 22.62
CA ASN A 73 11.15 11.38 23.31
C ASN A 73 9.80 11.88 22.80
N GLY A 74 9.68 13.18 22.56
CA GLY A 74 8.52 13.74 21.88
C GLY A 74 8.34 13.05 20.53
N MET A 75 9.33 13.12 19.65
CA MET A 75 9.20 12.54 18.30
C MET A 75 8.81 11.05 18.32
N ASP A 76 9.33 10.26 19.26
CA ASP A 76 8.94 8.86 19.45
C ASP A 76 7.48 8.71 19.87
N GLU A 77 6.96 9.54 20.81
CA GLU A 77 5.56 9.50 21.23
C GLU A 77 4.59 9.79 20.05
N LEU A 78 4.96 10.74 19.19
CA LEU A 78 4.14 11.10 18.03
C LEU A 78 4.19 10.04 16.94
N VAL A 79 5.33 9.38 16.72
CA VAL A 79 5.40 8.22 15.82
C VAL A 79 4.66 7.01 16.41
N ASP A 80 4.76 6.78 17.72
CA ASP A 80 4.08 5.69 18.41
C ASP A 80 2.56 5.85 18.39
N SER A 81 2.05 7.07 18.41
CA SER A 81 0.61 7.35 18.25
C SER A 81 0.04 6.75 16.94
N LEU A 82 0.88 6.68 15.90
CA LEU A 82 0.49 6.13 14.59
C LEU A 82 0.59 4.61 14.50
N LYS A 83 1.25 3.91 15.42
CA LYS A 83 1.33 2.43 15.43
C LYS A 83 -0.05 1.76 15.48
N SER A 84 -1.05 2.47 16.01
CA SER A 84 -2.43 2.03 16.05
C SER A 84 -3.15 2.07 14.69
N SER A 85 -2.54 2.72 13.68
CA SER A 85 -3.12 2.85 12.35
C SER A 85 -3.06 1.52 11.58
N PRO A 86 -4.19 1.06 11.01
CA PRO A 86 -4.21 -0.18 10.25
C PRO A 86 -3.32 -0.06 9.00
N ASN A 87 -2.63 -1.15 8.67
CA ASN A 87 -1.72 -1.26 7.52
C ASN A 87 -0.48 -0.36 7.56
N LEU A 88 -0.16 0.28 8.69
CA LEU A 88 1.10 0.98 8.86
C LEU A 88 2.22 -0.03 9.13
N GLN A 89 3.17 -0.15 8.20
CA GLN A 89 4.36 -1.00 8.38
C GLN A 89 5.50 -0.27 9.06
N LEU A 90 5.71 0.99 8.65
CA LEU A 90 6.83 1.80 9.10
C LEU A 90 6.48 3.28 9.01
N ALA A 91 6.81 4.05 10.04
CA ALA A 91 6.87 5.51 9.97
C ALA A 91 8.20 5.99 10.54
N LEU A 92 8.78 7.01 9.91
CA LEU A 92 10.08 7.57 10.23
C LEU A 92 10.01 9.10 10.25
N ILE A 93 10.72 9.71 11.18
CA ILE A 93 11.05 11.14 11.16
C ILE A 93 12.55 11.25 10.88
N LEU A 94 12.90 11.99 9.84
CA LEU A 94 14.28 12.18 9.40
C LEU A 94 14.72 13.63 9.64
N ASP A 95 16.03 13.83 9.86
CA ASP A 95 16.63 15.17 9.77
C ASP A 95 16.98 15.54 8.31
N ASN A 96 17.46 16.76 8.10
CA ASN A 96 17.86 17.25 6.77
C ASN A 96 19.06 16.51 6.15
N ARG A 97 19.73 15.64 6.90
CA ARG A 97 20.83 14.77 6.42
C ARG A 97 20.36 13.34 6.18
N GLY A 98 19.06 13.06 6.32
CA GLY A 98 18.49 11.72 6.12
C GLY A 98 18.71 10.79 7.32
N LYS A 99 19.06 11.34 8.49
CA LYS A 99 19.24 10.56 9.71
C LYS A 99 17.92 10.36 10.43
N VAL A 100 17.65 9.13 10.84
CA VAL A 100 16.44 8.77 11.59
C VAL A 100 16.50 9.37 13.00
N ARG A 101 15.50 10.20 13.33
CA ARG A 101 15.33 10.84 14.65
C ARG A 101 14.25 10.16 15.49
N ALA A 102 13.22 9.60 14.86
CA ALA A 102 12.21 8.75 15.49
C ALA A 102 11.66 7.74 14.48
N SER A 103 11.21 6.59 14.98
CA SER A 103 10.76 5.47 14.14
C SER A 103 9.80 4.57 14.90
N THR A 104 8.84 3.97 14.19
CA THR A 104 8.02 2.90 14.79
C THR A 104 8.86 1.66 15.14
N ASP A 105 9.95 1.45 14.40
CA ASP A 105 10.96 0.43 14.69
C ASP A 105 12.18 1.08 15.37
N PRO A 106 12.42 0.82 16.67
CA PRO A 106 13.52 1.44 17.41
C PRO A 106 14.90 1.00 16.92
N THR A 107 15.01 -0.10 16.18
CA THR A 107 16.32 -0.56 15.63
C THR A 107 16.87 0.38 14.56
N LEU A 108 16.01 1.23 13.99
CA LEU A 108 16.37 2.18 12.94
C LEU A 108 16.85 3.52 13.49
N PHE A 109 16.74 3.75 14.81
CA PHE A 109 17.14 5.00 15.42
C PHE A 109 18.60 5.34 15.08
N ASN A 110 18.84 6.60 14.71
CA ASN A 110 20.17 7.15 14.45
C ASN A 110 20.89 6.55 13.22
N LEU A 111 20.26 5.66 12.46
CA LEU A 111 20.73 5.25 11.13
C LEU A 111 20.52 6.37 10.10
N VAL A 112 21.29 6.33 9.01
CA VAL A 112 21.17 7.27 7.89
C VAL A 112 20.62 6.53 6.69
N LEU A 113 19.53 7.02 6.12
CA LEU A 113 18.98 6.53 4.87
C LEU A 113 19.83 7.10 3.73
N ASP A 114 20.55 6.20 3.05
CA ASP A 114 21.53 6.56 2.03
C ASP A 114 21.15 6.10 0.61
N ASP A 115 19.89 5.72 0.44
CA ASP A 115 19.39 5.30 -0.87
C ASP A 115 19.26 6.49 -1.83
N THR A 116 19.22 6.17 -3.12
CA THR A 116 19.16 7.17 -4.19
C THR A 116 17.92 8.06 -4.11
N ILE A 117 16.80 7.53 -3.62
CA ILE A 117 15.53 8.27 -3.54
C ILE A 117 15.60 9.28 -2.40
N THR A 118 16.04 8.86 -1.21
CA THR A 118 16.21 9.76 -0.06
C THR A 118 17.18 10.89 -0.37
N ARG A 119 18.33 10.58 -1.00
CA ARG A 119 19.28 11.62 -1.44
C ARG A 119 18.67 12.59 -2.44
N ALA A 120 17.86 12.10 -3.38
CA ALA A 120 17.18 12.96 -4.35
C ALA A 120 16.14 13.88 -3.68
N LEU A 121 15.34 13.35 -2.74
CA LEU A 121 14.33 14.13 -2.02
C LEU A 121 14.93 15.20 -1.11
N LEU A 122 16.02 14.87 -0.40
CA LEU A 122 16.70 15.83 0.49
C LEU A 122 17.53 16.86 -0.29
N GLY A 123 18.12 16.46 -1.43
CA GLY A 123 18.89 17.36 -2.29
C GLY A 123 18.03 18.36 -3.07
N ASP A 124 16.76 18.05 -3.33
CA ASP A 124 15.83 19.00 -3.97
C ASP A 124 15.24 20.01 -2.98
N GLY A 125 15.20 19.67 -1.69
CA GLY A 125 14.77 20.56 -0.59
C GLY A 125 15.65 21.79 -0.38
N ASP A 126 16.89 21.78 -0.86
CA ASP A 126 17.84 22.91 -0.79
C ASP A 126 17.40 24.10 -1.68
N LYS A 127 16.48 23.87 -2.64
CA LYS A 127 16.00 24.91 -3.57
C LYS A 127 14.79 25.71 -3.05
N HIS A 128 14.07 25.20 -2.05
CA HIS A 128 12.81 25.80 -1.58
C HIS A 128 12.94 26.60 -0.26
N GLN A 129 14.12 26.67 0.36
CA GLN A 129 14.35 27.45 1.59
C GLN A 129 14.93 28.86 1.36
N LEU A 130 14.89 29.36 0.12
CA LEU A 130 15.39 30.70 -0.24
C LEU A 130 14.30 31.79 -0.22
N TRP A 131 13.40 31.84 0.77
CA TRP A 131 12.54 33.02 1.00
C TRP A 131 12.20 33.19 2.47
#